data_AF-A0A839EPE1-F1
#
_entry.id   AF-A0A839EPE1-F1
#
_cell.length_a   1.000
_cell.length_b   1.000
_cell.length_c   1.000
_cell.angle_alpha   90.00
_cell.angle_beta   90.00
_cell.angle_gamma   90.00
#
_symmetry.space_group_name_H-M   'P 1'
#
loop_
_entity.id
_entity.type
_entity.pdbx_description
1 polymer ?
#
loop_
_entity_poly.entity_id
_entity_poly.type
_entity_poly.pdbx_seq_one_letter_code
_entity_poly.pdbx_strand_id
1 'polypeptide(L)'
;MIKSSRNALLGYARVSTEDQANDAQLIELKAAGCTVIFEEHGSGASRARPVLARLLREIQPGDVLVVVRLDRLARSVSHLLAVIEQLEDKGAHFRSLHDPIDTSTPQGMFSLQVLGAVAQLERALISERTKAGINAARARGKLPGNPGLREKRPEALAKLSQARKRGHLADLSATMSSWLPIVQRMRPEHPWEDVARSIHQHTGQKWNVDRLRRSVRVLVKEGLADSGLTTPSPRRTPEDRLMTLVTGIANANPDLTLREIAIQLEAMHERTSRGASRWAASSVKNLLDRARKLGLVFS
;
A
#
# COMPACT_ATOMS: atom_id res chain seq x y z
N MET A 1 4.18 -41.74 -5.40
CA MET A 1 4.55 -41.71 -3.96
C MET A 1 3.40 -41.08 -3.19
N ILE A 2 2.64 -41.89 -2.47
CA ILE A 2 1.54 -41.44 -1.61
C ILE A 2 2.20 -40.89 -0.34
N LYS A 3 2.22 -39.55 -0.16
CA LYS A 3 2.57 -38.98 1.15
C LYS A 3 1.48 -39.44 2.12
N SER A 4 1.86 -40.33 3.04
CA SER A 4 1.02 -40.76 4.15
C SER A 4 0.51 -39.53 4.90
N SER A 5 -0.76 -39.20 4.72
CA SER A 5 -1.48 -38.13 5.40
C SER A 5 -1.69 -38.55 6.85
N ARG A 6 -0.69 -38.28 7.70
CA ARG A 6 -0.88 -38.27 9.15
C ARG A 6 -1.45 -36.91 9.52
N ASN A 7 -2.67 -36.89 10.06
CA ASN A 7 -3.25 -35.72 10.70
C ASN A 7 -2.31 -35.27 11.83
N ALA A 8 -1.64 -34.13 11.67
CA ALA A 8 -0.71 -33.64 12.67
C ALA A 8 -1.42 -32.73 13.68
N LEU A 9 -1.12 -32.92 14.97
CA LEU A 9 -1.49 -31.98 16.01
C LEU A 9 -0.40 -30.90 16.09
N LEU A 10 -0.77 -29.67 15.73
CA LEU A 10 0.09 -28.50 15.73
C LEU A 10 -0.26 -27.61 16.92
N GLY A 11 0.63 -27.53 17.91
CA GLY A 11 0.43 -26.69 19.09
C GLY A 11 0.73 -25.22 18.79
N TYR A 12 -0.05 -24.30 19.34
CA TYR A 12 0.28 -22.87 19.34
C TYR A 12 0.29 -22.34 20.78
N ALA A 13 1.45 -21.81 21.17
CA ALA A 13 1.68 -21.21 22.48
C ALA A 13 1.99 -19.72 22.33
N ARG A 14 1.51 -18.91 23.27
CA ARG A 14 1.82 -17.48 23.33
C ARG A 14 2.57 -17.23 24.62
N VAL A 15 3.86 -17.01 24.48
CA VAL A 15 4.80 -16.90 25.58
C VAL A 15 5.15 -15.43 25.84
N SER A 16 4.88 -14.96 27.06
CA SER A 16 5.25 -13.63 27.54
C SER A 16 6.58 -13.68 28.28
N THR A 17 7.18 -12.54 28.64
CA THR A 17 8.45 -12.46 29.41
C THR A 17 8.40 -13.05 30.83
N GLU A 18 7.30 -13.69 31.24
CA GLU A 18 7.18 -14.40 32.52
C GLU A 18 7.34 -15.91 32.27
N ASP A 19 8.47 -16.47 32.70
CA ASP A 19 8.91 -17.82 32.32
C ASP A 19 8.03 -18.95 32.88
N GLN A 20 7.45 -18.80 34.08
CA GLN A 20 6.74 -19.88 34.76
C GLN A 20 5.39 -20.28 34.09
N ALA A 21 4.67 -19.31 33.51
CA ALA A 21 3.39 -19.58 32.86
C ALA A 21 3.54 -20.18 31.44
N ASN A 22 4.70 -19.97 30.83
CA ASN A 22 5.03 -20.44 29.49
C ASN A 22 5.29 -21.96 29.49
N ASP A 23 6.03 -22.44 30.49
CA ASP A 23 6.38 -23.86 30.60
C ASP A 23 5.16 -24.75 30.79
N ALA A 24 4.18 -24.31 31.60
CA ALA A 24 2.92 -25.02 31.78
C ALA A 24 2.17 -25.19 30.45
N GLN A 25 2.11 -24.14 29.63
CA GLN A 25 1.44 -24.18 28.33
C GLN A 25 2.09 -25.20 27.38
N LEU A 26 3.43 -25.22 27.35
CA LEU A 26 4.19 -26.14 26.51
C LEU A 26 4.03 -27.59 26.96
N ILE A 27 4.05 -27.83 28.28
CA ILE A 27 3.83 -29.16 28.87
C ILE A 27 2.46 -29.71 28.47
N GLU A 28 1.41 -28.90 28.59
CA GLU A 28 0.05 -29.31 28.24
C GLU A 28 -0.10 -29.62 26.74
N LEU A 29 0.47 -28.79 25.86
CA LEU A 29 0.45 -29.05 24.42
C LEU A 29 1.19 -30.33 24.05
N LYS A 30 2.34 -30.60 24.69
CA LYS A 30 3.08 -31.86 24.52
C LYS A 30 2.27 -33.05 25.02
N ALA A 31 1.65 -32.93 26.19
CA ALA A 31 0.79 -33.97 26.77
C ALA A 31 -0.44 -34.27 25.89
N ALA A 32 -0.96 -33.26 25.19
CA ALA A 32 -2.05 -33.40 24.23
C ALA A 32 -1.62 -34.05 22.89
N GLY A 33 -0.34 -34.41 22.72
CA GLY A 33 0.18 -35.07 21.53
C GLY A 33 0.64 -34.13 20.41
N CYS A 34 0.83 -32.83 20.69
CA CYS A 34 1.34 -31.89 19.69
C CYS A 34 2.81 -32.20 19.37
N THR A 35 3.09 -32.56 18.12
CA THR A 35 4.45 -32.93 17.67
C THR A 35 5.29 -31.71 17.30
N VAL A 36 4.62 -30.67 16.80
CA VAL A 36 5.22 -29.38 16.47
C VAL A 36 4.49 -28.31 17.29
N ILE A 37 5.24 -27.48 18.01
CA ILE A 37 4.69 -26.37 18.80
C ILE A 37 5.27 -25.07 18.27
N PHE A 38 4.38 -24.13 17.94
CA PHE A 38 4.70 -22.81 17.47
C PHE A 38 4.60 -21.82 18.62
N GLU A 39 5.74 -21.21 18.98
CA GLU A 39 5.86 -20.29 20.10
C GLU A 39 5.84 -18.84 19.60
N GLU A 40 4.79 -18.11 19.96
CA GLU A 40 4.67 -16.68 19.66
C GLU A 40 5.23 -15.86 20.82
N HIS A 41 6.44 -15.33 20.63
CA HIS A 41 7.05 -14.37 21.55
C HIS A 41 6.51 -12.97 21.26
N GLY A 42 5.78 -12.39 22.22
CA GLY A 42 5.31 -11.02 22.06
C GLY A 42 4.85 -10.38 23.36
N SER A 43 5.38 -9.18 23.65
CA SER A 43 4.85 -8.32 24.72
C SER A 43 3.35 -8.06 24.49
N GLY A 44 2.58 -7.89 25.56
CA GLY A 44 1.12 -7.70 25.50
C GLY A 44 0.65 -6.58 24.55
N ALA A 45 1.53 -5.61 24.24
CA ALA A 45 1.29 -4.49 23.36
C ALA A 45 1.44 -4.80 21.86
N SER A 46 2.27 -5.78 21.46
CA SER A 46 2.55 -6.04 20.03
C SER A 46 1.34 -6.67 19.35
N ARG A 47 0.87 -6.09 18.24
CA ARG A 47 -0.25 -6.62 17.43
C ARG A 47 0.18 -7.65 16.39
N ALA A 48 1.44 -7.63 16.00
CA ALA A 48 1.95 -8.56 15.00
C ALA A 48 1.98 -9.99 15.57
N ARG A 49 1.45 -10.94 14.81
CA ARG A 49 1.51 -12.38 15.10
C ARG A 49 2.17 -13.12 13.94
N PRO A 50 3.48 -12.88 13.69
CA PRO A 50 4.18 -13.48 12.56
C PRO A 50 4.21 -15.00 12.64
N VAL A 51 4.28 -15.58 13.85
CA VAL A 51 4.31 -17.05 14.03
C VAL A 51 2.96 -17.65 13.71
N LEU A 52 1.85 -17.08 14.21
CA LEU A 52 0.51 -17.53 13.83
C LEU A 52 0.28 -17.42 12.31
N ALA A 53 0.66 -16.31 11.70
CA ALA A 53 0.51 -16.11 10.25
C ALA A 53 1.38 -17.08 9.43
N ARG A 54 2.52 -17.53 9.98
CA ARG A 54 3.35 -18.57 9.37
C ARG A 54 2.68 -19.94 9.51
N LEU A 55 2.22 -20.31 10.71
CA LEU A 55 1.50 -21.55 10.97
C LEU A 55 0.31 -21.69 10.01
N LEU A 56 -0.55 -20.65 9.94
CA LEU A 56 -1.71 -20.65 9.07
C LEU A 56 -1.35 -20.77 7.58
N ARG A 57 -0.14 -20.41 7.15
CA ARG A 57 0.33 -20.64 5.77
C ARG A 57 0.80 -22.07 5.54
N GLU A 58 1.49 -22.65 6.52
CA GLU A 58 2.13 -23.97 6.43
C GLU A 58 1.17 -25.15 6.71
N ILE A 59 0.04 -24.90 7.39
CA ILE A 59 -0.94 -25.93 7.75
C ILE A 59 -1.50 -26.66 6.52
N GLN A 60 -1.69 -27.98 6.66
CA GLN A 60 -2.18 -28.86 5.61
C GLN A 60 -3.59 -29.37 5.90
N PRO A 61 -4.33 -29.84 4.87
CA PRO A 61 -5.61 -30.49 5.07
C PRO A 61 -5.51 -31.69 6.02
N GLY A 62 -6.42 -31.78 6.98
CA GLY A 62 -6.46 -32.82 8.02
C GLY A 62 -5.66 -32.51 9.29
N ASP A 63 -4.82 -31.46 9.29
CA ASP A 63 -4.12 -31.02 10.50
C ASP A 63 -5.08 -30.40 11.52
N VAL A 64 -4.70 -30.43 12.80
CA VAL A 64 -5.45 -29.80 13.88
C VAL A 64 -4.57 -28.77 14.58
N LEU A 65 -4.98 -27.51 14.53
CA LEU A 65 -4.41 -26.46 15.38
C LEU A 65 -4.92 -26.63 16.81
N VAL A 66 -4.00 -26.88 17.74
CA VAL A 66 -4.30 -27.08 19.16
C VAL A 66 -3.79 -25.90 19.98
N VAL A 67 -4.66 -25.37 20.84
CA VAL A 67 -4.29 -24.34 21.83
C VAL A 67 -4.76 -24.74 23.21
N VAL A 68 -4.06 -24.27 24.24
CA VAL A 68 -4.46 -24.54 25.63
C VAL A 68 -5.79 -23.83 25.96
N ARG A 69 -5.93 -22.57 25.52
CA ARG A 69 -7.13 -21.76 25.72
C ARG A 69 -7.35 -20.77 24.58
N LEU A 70 -8.59 -20.32 24.39
CA LEU A 70 -8.96 -19.32 23.37
C LEU A 70 -8.24 -17.98 23.53
N ASP A 71 -8.01 -17.50 24.76
CA ASP A 71 -7.35 -16.21 25.03
C ASP A 71 -5.89 -16.16 24.54
N ARG A 72 -5.26 -17.34 24.42
CA ARG A 72 -3.90 -17.49 23.89
C ARG A 72 -3.85 -17.37 22.37
N LEU A 73 -4.92 -17.75 21.68
CA LEU A 73 -5.05 -17.61 20.23
C LEU A 73 -5.65 -16.26 19.82
N ALA A 74 -6.74 -15.83 20.43
CA ALA A 74 -7.57 -14.75 19.92
C ALA A 74 -7.80 -13.63 20.95
N ARG A 75 -7.81 -12.38 20.46
CA ARG A 75 -8.09 -11.18 21.28
C ARG A 75 -9.55 -10.79 21.29
N SER A 76 -10.34 -11.40 20.42
CA SER A 76 -11.78 -11.21 20.30
C SER A 76 -12.38 -12.43 19.64
N VAL A 77 -13.68 -12.64 19.85
CA VAL A 77 -14.42 -13.72 19.19
C VAL A 77 -14.36 -13.57 17.66
N SER A 78 -14.43 -12.35 17.13
CA SER A 78 -14.30 -12.12 15.67
C SER A 78 -12.93 -12.54 15.13
N HIS A 79 -11.85 -12.34 15.89
CA HIS A 79 -10.53 -12.82 15.49
C HIS A 79 -10.45 -14.35 15.55
N LEU A 80 -11.07 -14.98 16.56
CA LEU A 80 -11.15 -16.44 16.65
C LEU A 80 -11.87 -17.03 15.43
N LEU A 81 -13.05 -16.50 15.09
CA LEU A 81 -13.83 -16.96 13.94
C LEU A 81 -13.06 -16.81 12.63
N ALA A 82 -12.37 -15.68 12.43
CA ALA A 82 -11.57 -15.47 11.22
C ALA A 82 -10.38 -16.44 11.11
N VAL A 83 -9.79 -16.86 12.24
CA VAL A 83 -8.74 -17.88 12.24
C VAL A 83 -9.33 -19.25 11.92
N ILE A 84 -10.48 -19.60 12.48
CA ILE A 84 -11.13 -20.88 12.23
C ILE A 84 -11.60 -20.98 10.78
N GLU A 85 -12.18 -19.92 10.21
CA GLU A 85 -12.57 -19.86 8.79
C GLU A 85 -11.37 -20.13 7.87
N GLN A 86 -10.20 -19.53 8.16
CA GLN A 86 -8.96 -19.81 7.41
C GLN A 86 -8.47 -21.26 7.53
N LEU A 87 -8.75 -21.92 8.66
CA LEU A 87 -8.41 -23.34 8.85
C LEU A 87 -9.37 -24.22 8.05
N GLU A 88 -10.67 -23.93 8.11
CA GLU A 88 -11.72 -24.65 7.39
C GLU A 88 -11.53 -24.54 5.87
N ASP A 89 -11.19 -23.35 5.35
CA ASP A 89 -10.84 -23.12 3.94
C ASP A 89 -9.68 -24.00 3.46
N LYS A 90 -8.81 -24.42 4.38
CA LYS A 90 -7.67 -25.31 4.13
C LYS A 90 -7.96 -26.77 4.46
N GLY A 91 -9.17 -27.10 4.89
CA GLY A 91 -9.55 -28.44 5.34
C GLY A 91 -8.84 -28.87 6.64
N ALA A 92 -8.42 -27.92 7.47
CA ALA A 92 -7.82 -28.16 8.78
C ALA A 92 -8.84 -27.90 9.91
N HIS A 93 -8.55 -28.40 11.10
CA HIS A 93 -9.42 -28.27 12.27
C HIS A 93 -8.76 -27.44 13.39
N PHE A 94 -9.58 -27.05 14.35
CA PHE A 94 -9.17 -26.27 15.53
C PHE A 94 -9.67 -26.96 16.80
N ARG A 95 -8.81 -27.01 17.81
CA ARG A 95 -9.14 -27.57 19.13
C ARG A 95 -8.56 -26.72 20.25
N SER A 96 -9.40 -26.39 21.24
CA SER A 96 -8.95 -25.88 22.54
C SER A 96 -8.92 -27.01 23.56
N LEU A 97 -7.93 -27.02 24.47
CA LEU A 97 -7.83 -28.06 25.51
C LEU A 97 -8.77 -27.79 26.70
N HIS A 98 -8.95 -26.54 27.10
CA HIS A 98 -9.79 -26.16 28.26
C HIS A 98 -11.11 -25.49 27.89
N ASP A 99 -11.37 -25.26 26.61
CA ASP A 99 -12.63 -24.71 26.13
C ASP A 99 -13.38 -25.78 25.33
N PRO A 100 -14.73 -25.80 25.34
CA PRO A 100 -15.54 -26.81 24.65
C PRO A 100 -15.60 -26.57 23.12
N ILE A 101 -14.46 -26.25 22.50
CA ILE A 101 -14.37 -25.94 21.07
C ILE A 101 -13.38 -26.91 20.42
N ASP A 102 -13.95 -27.86 19.68
CA ASP A 102 -13.26 -28.78 18.78
C ASP A 102 -14.04 -28.85 17.46
N THR A 103 -13.50 -28.25 16.41
CA THR A 103 -14.18 -28.15 15.10
C THR A 103 -14.19 -29.46 14.31
N SER A 104 -13.53 -30.51 14.82
CA SER A 104 -13.65 -31.87 14.30
C SER A 104 -14.89 -32.60 14.84
N THR A 105 -15.59 -32.03 15.81
CA THR A 105 -16.76 -32.63 16.46
C THR A 105 -18.04 -31.81 16.24
N PRO A 106 -19.22 -32.44 16.07
CA PRO A 106 -20.48 -31.71 15.98
C PRO A 106 -20.78 -30.84 17.20
N GLN A 107 -20.43 -31.31 18.40
CA GLN A 107 -20.63 -30.58 19.66
C GLN A 107 -19.74 -29.33 19.77
N GLY A 108 -18.48 -29.44 19.35
CA GLY A 108 -17.57 -28.30 19.31
C GLY A 108 -17.96 -27.29 18.22
N MET A 109 -18.43 -27.75 17.05
CA MET A 109 -18.99 -26.88 16.02
C MET A 109 -20.24 -26.13 16.50
N PHE A 110 -21.15 -26.80 17.21
CA PHE A 110 -22.31 -26.15 17.82
C PHE A 110 -21.87 -25.08 18.84
N SER A 111 -20.91 -25.41 19.71
CA SER A 111 -20.39 -24.46 20.72
C SER A 111 -19.76 -23.24 20.07
N LEU A 112 -19.04 -23.42 18.96
CA LEU A 112 -18.47 -22.33 18.17
C LEU A 112 -19.56 -21.42 17.56
N GLN A 113 -20.61 -22.01 16.99
CA GLN A 113 -21.73 -21.28 16.40
C GLN A 113 -22.48 -20.45 17.45
N VAL A 114 -22.73 -21.03 18.63
CA VAL A 114 -23.34 -20.31 19.76
C VAL A 114 -22.45 -19.14 20.19
N LEU A 115 -21.14 -19.35 20.33
CA LEU A 115 -20.20 -18.28 20.66
C LEU A 115 -20.21 -17.16 19.62
N GLY A 116 -20.26 -17.51 18.34
CA GLY A 116 -20.37 -16.55 17.24
C GLY A 116 -21.67 -15.74 17.28
N ALA A 117 -22.80 -16.41 17.54
CA ALA A 117 -24.11 -15.76 17.68
C ALA A 117 -24.15 -14.80 18.87
N VAL A 118 -23.61 -15.20 20.03
CA VAL A 118 -23.51 -14.33 21.22
C VAL A 118 -22.65 -13.11 20.91
N ALA A 119 -21.49 -13.28 20.28
CA ALA A 119 -20.63 -12.16 19.92
C ALA A 119 -21.26 -11.20 18.88
N GLN A 120 -22.16 -11.69 18.02
CA GLN A 120 -22.93 -10.85 17.12
C GLN A 120 -24.04 -10.09 17.87
N LEU A 121 -24.73 -10.75 18.79
CA LEU A 121 -25.73 -10.13 19.66
C LEU A 121 -25.14 -9.01 20.50
N GLU A 122 -24.00 -9.23 21.17
CA GLU A 122 -23.33 -8.20 21.98
C GLU A 122 -22.97 -6.97 21.14
N ARG A 123 -22.42 -7.16 19.93
CA ARG A 123 -22.12 -6.06 19.00
C ARG A 123 -23.38 -5.29 18.60
N ALA A 124 -24.48 -6.00 18.34
CA ALA A 124 -25.75 -5.39 18.01
C ALA A 124 -26.29 -4.55 19.18
N LEU A 125 -26.27 -5.08 20.40
CA LEU A 125 -26.73 -4.39 21.60
C LEU A 125 -25.88 -3.15 21.95
N ILE A 126 -24.55 -3.22 21.79
CA ILE A 126 -23.67 -2.07 21.95
C ILE A 126 -24.00 -0.99 20.92
N SER A 127 -24.22 -1.38 19.66
CA SER A 127 -24.60 -0.46 18.57
C SER A 127 -25.95 0.19 18.85
N GLU A 128 -26.94 -0.58 19.28
CA GLU A 128 -28.27 -0.10 19.66
C GLU A 128 -28.20 0.90 20.81
N ARG A 129 -27.50 0.56 21.91
CA ARG A 129 -27.30 1.46 23.05
C ARG A 129 -26.58 2.74 22.65
N THR A 130 -25.59 2.65 21.77
CA THR A 130 -24.86 3.82 21.27
C THR A 130 -25.78 4.73 20.44
N LYS A 131 -26.58 4.15 19.54
CA LYS A 131 -27.58 4.89 18.75
C LYS A 131 -28.64 5.54 19.64
N ALA A 132 -29.17 4.82 20.61
CA ALA A 132 -30.12 5.35 21.60
C ALA A 132 -29.50 6.51 22.39
N GLY A 133 -28.26 6.37 22.85
CA GLY A 133 -27.52 7.43 23.53
C GLY A 133 -27.30 8.67 22.65
N ILE A 134 -26.94 8.48 21.39
CA ILE A 134 -26.79 9.57 20.40
C ILE A 134 -28.15 10.27 20.16
N ASN A 135 -29.23 9.51 20.00
CA ASN A 135 -30.57 10.07 19.78
C ASN A 135 -31.05 10.85 21.00
N ALA A 136 -30.85 10.32 22.22
CA ALA A 136 -31.18 11.03 23.45
C ALA A 136 -30.33 12.30 23.64
N ALA A 137 -29.04 12.25 23.27
CA ALA A 137 -28.18 13.44 23.28
C ALA A 137 -28.67 14.50 22.27
N ARG A 138 -29.05 14.09 21.05
CA ARG A 138 -29.63 14.98 20.03
C ARG A 138 -30.96 15.59 20.49
N ALA A 139 -31.84 14.82 21.13
CA ALA A 139 -33.10 15.31 21.69
C ALA A 139 -32.88 16.37 22.78
N ARG A 140 -31.77 16.26 23.54
CA ARG A 140 -31.30 17.28 24.49
C ARG A 140 -30.50 18.43 23.84
N GLY A 141 -30.54 18.57 22.51
CA GLY A 141 -29.83 19.61 21.76
C GLY A 141 -28.32 19.41 21.63
N LYS A 142 -27.75 18.29 22.11
CA LYS A 142 -26.32 17.99 21.94
C LYS A 142 -26.06 17.48 20.54
N LEU A 143 -25.23 18.22 19.82
CA LEU A 143 -24.88 17.98 18.44
C LEU A 143 -23.59 17.16 18.32
N PRO A 144 -23.55 16.07 17.51
CA PRO A 144 -22.33 15.27 17.34
C PRO A 144 -21.26 16.03 16.54
N GLY A 145 -20.00 15.64 16.73
CA GLY A 145 -18.84 16.22 16.05
C GLY A 145 -18.18 17.36 16.83
N ASN A 146 -17.08 17.90 16.31
CA ASN A 146 -16.34 18.99 16.95
C ASN A 146 -17.12 20.32 16.84
N PRO A 147 -17.56 20.93 17.97
CA PRO A 147 -18.31 22.19 17.94
C PRO A 147 -17.56 23.31 17.21
N GLY A 148 -16.24 23.40 17.39
CA GLY A 148 -15.41 24.40 16.73
C GLY A 148 -15.38 24.27 15.21
N LEU A 149 -15.53 23.07 14.65
CA LEU A 149 -15.66 22.89 13.20
C LEU A 149 -17.06 23.25 12.70
N ARG A 150 -18.11 22.94 13.48
CA ARG A 150 -19.50 23.28 13.13
C ARG A 150 -19.71 24.79 13.08
N GLU A 151 -19.13 25.48 14.05
CA GLU A 151 -19.17 26.94 14.19
C GLU A 151 -18.11 27.63 13.31
N LYS A 152 -17.35 26.88 12.51
CA LYS A 152 -16.27 27.38 11.64
C LYS A 152 -15.26 28.26 12.40
N ARG A 153 -14.98 27.95 13.67
CA ARG A 153 -14.02 28.69 14.49
C ARG A 153 -12.64 28.66 13.82
N PRO A 154 -11.95 29.81 13.71
CA PRO A 154 -10.69 29.90 12.98
C PRO A 154 -9.63 28.94 13.53
N GLU A 155 -9.57 28.77 14.85
CA GLU A 155 -8.64 27.84 15.50
C GLU A 155 -8.90 26.37 15.13
N ALA A 156 -10.17 25.95 15.06
CA ALA A 156 -10.53 24.59 14.72
C ALA A 156 -10.22 24.28 13.24
N LEU A 157 -10.49 25.25 12.36
CA LEU A 157 -10.14 25.16 10.94
C LEU A 157 -8.62 25.17 10.74
N ALA A 158 -7.88 25.98 11.49
CA ALA A 158 -6.42 26.02 11.47
C ALA A 158 -5.81 24.68 11.93
N LYS A 159 -6.30 24.11 13.05
CA LYS A 159 -5.88 22.79 13.53
C LYS A 159 -6.17 21.69 12.51
N LEU A 160 -7.35 21.70 11.88
CA LEU A 160 -7.69 20.74 10.82
C LEU A 160 -6.78 20.89 9.60
N SER A 161 -6.51 22.13 9.17
CA SER A 161 -5.61 22.42 8.06
C SER A 161 -4.19 21.96 8.36
N GLN A 162 -3.67 22.23 9.55
CA GLN A 162 -2.36 21.75 9.99
C GLN A 162 -2.30 20.23 10.05
N ALA A 163 -3.31 19.55 10.58
CA ALA A 163 -3.38 18.09 10.61
C ALA A 163 -3.36 17.50 9.19
N ARG A 164 -4.12 18.07 8.26
CA ARG A 164 -4.12 17.66 6.84
C ARG A 164 -2.76 17.89 6.18
N LYS A 165 -2.12 19.03 6.43
CA LYS A 165 -0.76 19.32 5.91
C LYS A 165 0.26 18.32 6.43
N ARG A 166 0.24 18.00 7.73
CA ARG A 166 1.12 17.00 8.34
C ARG A 166 0.93 15.61 7.75
N GLY A 167 -0.32 15.17 7.60
CA GLY A 167 -0.64 13.89 6.96
C GLY A 167 -0.15 13.85 5.51
N HIS A 168 -0.45 14.89 4.73
CA HIS A 168 0.01 14.99 3.36
C HIS A 168 1.55 14.98 3.23
N LEU A 169 2.24 15.69 4.12
CA LEU A 169 3.71 15.71 4.15
C LEU A 169 4.29 14.34 4.51
N ALA A 170 3.67 13.60 5.44
CA ALA A 170 4.08 12.24 5.78
C ALA A 170 3.92 11.29 4.58
N ASP A 171 2.79 11.36 3.86
CA ASP A 171 2.55 10.56 2.65
C ASP A 171 3.56 10.89 1.54
N LEU A 172 3.87 12.18 1.36
CA LEU A 172 4.89 12.62 0.41
C LEU A 172 6.26 12.10 0.81
N SER A 173 6.63 12.21 2.09
CA SER A 173 7.94 11.76 2.58
C SER A 173 8.14 10.25 2.40
N ALA A 174 7.08 9.46 2.54
CA ALA A 174 7.12 8.01 2.32
C ALA A 174 7.35 7.63 0.84
N THR A 175 6.95 8.48 -0.10
CA THR A 175 7.01 8.18 -1.54
C THR A 175 8.05 9.01 -2.29
N MET A 176 8.56 10.10 -1.72
CA MET A 176 9.42 11.05 -2.44
C MET A 176 10.72 10.44 -2.94
N SER A 177 11.26 9.43 -2.26
CA SER A 177 12.48 8.74 -2.68
C SER A 177 12.38 8.11 -4.07
N SER A 178 11.16 7.74 -4.53
CA SER A 178 10.99 7.11 -5.84
C SER A 178 10.92 8.09 -7.00
N TRP A 179 10.41 9.32 -6.78
CA TRP A 179 10.12 10.26 -7.87
C TRP A 179 10.85 11.61 -7.77
N LEU A 180 11.24 12.06 -6.57
CA LEU A 180 11.93 13.34 -6.38
C LEU A 180 13.26 13.44 -7.12
N PRO A 181 14.12 12.39 -7.19
CA PRO A 181 15.36 12.46 -7.96
C PRO A 181 15.13 12.74 -9.46
N ILE A 182 14.04 12.20 -10.04
CA ILE A 182 13.67 12.45 -11.43
C ILE A 182 13.28 13.91 -11.63
N VAL A 183 12.51 14.47 -10.69
CA VAL A 183 12.15 15.89 -10.70
C VAL A 183 13.40 16.77 -10.59
N GLN A 184 14.31 16.46 -9.68
CA GLN A 184 15.57 17.20 -9.49
C GLN A 184 16.46 17.18 -10.73
N ARG A 185 16.52 16.06 -11.43
CA ARG A 185 17.30 15.92 -12.67
C ARG A 185 16.72 16.72 -13.83
N MET A 186 15.39 16.81 -13.93
CA MET A 186 14.72 17.38 -15.11
C MET A 186 14.28 18.83 -14.93
N ARG A 187 14.03 19.29 -13.71
CA ARG A 187 13.63 20.67 -13.44
C ARG A 187 14.87 21.52 -13.17
N PRO A 188 14.92 22.77 -13.68
CA PRO A 188 13.84 23.50 -14.34
C PRO A 188 13.78 23.36 -15.88
N GLU A 189 14.75 22.71 -16.49
CA GLU A 189 14.93 22.65 -17.95
C GLU A 189 13.74 22.04 -18.72
N HIS A 190 13.03 21.10 -18.10
CA HIS A 190 11.90 20.41 -18.70
C HIS A 190 10.54 20.85 -18.13
N PRO A 191 9.51 21.00 -18.98
CA PRO A 191 8.13 21.22 -18.55
C PRO A 191 7.61 20.11 -17.64
N TRP A 192 6.66 20.45 -16.76
CA TRP A 192 6.09 19.49 -15.80
C TRP A 192 5.41 18.27 -16.47
N GLU A 193 4.91 18.41 -17.69
CA GLU A 193 4.33 17.31 -18.46
C GLU A 193 5.38 16.23 -18.80
N ASP A 194 6.56 16.65 -19.24
CA ASP A 194 7.67 15.75 -19.55
C ASP A 194 8.20 15.08 -18.29
N VAL A 195 8.26 15.82 -17.17
CA VAL A 195 8.65 15.27 -15.86
C VAL A 195 7.65 14.21 -15.39
N ALA A 196 6.35 14.50 -15.47
CA ALA A 196 5.30 13.54 -15.09
C ALA A 196 5.35 12.28 -15.96
N ARG A 197 5.61 12.42 -17.26
CA ARG A 197 5.79 11.29 -18.19
C ARG A 197 7.02 10.46 -17.83
N SER A 198 8.14 11.11 -17.52
CA SER A 198 9.37 10.43 -17.12
C SER A 198 9.20 9.64 -15.82
N ILE A 199 8.53 10.22 -14.81
CA ILE A 199 8.20 9.50 -13.57
C ILE A 199 7.40 8.24 -13.89
N HIS A 200 6.34 8.36 -14.70
CA HIS A 200 5.52 7.21 -15.07
C HIS A 200 6.33 6.10 -15.76
N GLN A 201 7.24 6.45 -16.66
CA GLN A 201 8.08 5.48 -17.36
C GLN A 201 9.05 4.73 -16.43
N HIS A 202 9.62 5.41 -15.43
CA HIS A 202 10.66 4.83 -14.58
C HIS A 202 10.12 4.16 -13.31
N THR A 203 9.02 4.67 -12.75
CA THR A 203 8.46 4.17 -11.48
C THR A 203 7.11 3.46 -11.65
N GLY A 204 6.51 3.52 -12.85
CA GLY A 204 5.14 3.11 -13.09
C GLY A 204 4.09 4.06 -12.52
N GLN A 205 4.48 5.03 -11.67
CA GLN A 205 3.56 5.91 -10.96
C GLN A 205 2.99 7.00 -11.88
N LYS A 206 1.67 7.04 -12.00
CA LYS A 206 0.97 8.08 -12.76
C LYS A 206 0.77 9.33 -11.93
N TRP A 207 1.35 10.44 -12.37
CA TRP A 207 1.20 11.75 -11.75
C TRP A 207 0.32 12.67 -12.59
N ASN A 208 -0.63 13.33 -11.93
CA ASN A 208 -1.26 14.53 -12.48
C ASN A 208 -0.29 15.71 -12.32
N VAL A 209 -0.12 16.50 -13.37
CA VAL A 209 0.85 17.62 -13.45
C VAL A 209 0.63 18.65 -12.34
N ASP A 210 -0.61 19.08 -12.10
CA ASP A 210 -0.91 20.07 -11.06
C ASP A 210 -0.72 19.50 -9.66
N ARG A 211 -0.96 18.20 -9.48
CA ARG A 211 -0.68 17.52 -8.22
C ARG A 211 0.82 17.44 -7.97
N LEU A 212 1.61 17.02 -8.96
CA LEU A 212 3.07 16.94 -8.87
C LEU A 212 3.69 18.30 -8.55
N ARG A 213 3.30 19.34 -9.29
CA ARG A 213 3.74 20.71 -9.07
C ARG A 213 3.41 21.22 -7.65
N ARG A 214 2.21 20.91 -7.15
CA ARG A 214 1.81 21.27 -5.78
C ARG A 214 2.63 20.51 -4.73
N SER A 215 2.85 19.21 -4.92
CA SER A 215 3.66 18.39 -4.02
C SER A 215 5.09 18.92 -3.94
N VAL A 216 5.73 19.22 -5.08
CA VAL A 216 7.08 19.79 -5.11
C VAL A 216 7.12 21.15 -4.43
N ARG A 217 6.11 22.02 -4.66
CA ARG A 217 6.03 23.31 -3.96
C ARG A 217 5.92 23.15 -2.45
N VAL A 218 5.20 22.14 -1.96
CA VAL A 218 5.14 21.82 -0.53
C VAL A 218 6.52 21.39 -0.03
N LEU A 219 7.21 20.48 -0.73
CA LEU A 219 8.55 20.04 -0.33
C LEU A 219 9.56 21.18 -0.29
N VAL A 220 9.54 22.08 -1.29
CA VAL A 220 10.38 23.28 -1.31
C VAL A 220 10.07 24.19 -0.13
N LYS A 221 8.78 24.42 0.16
CA LYS A 221 8.36 25.26 1.29
C LYS A 221 8.81 24.70 2.64
N GLU A 222 8.81 23.38 2.79
CA GLU A 222 9.27 22.69 4.01
C GLU A 222 10.80 22.46 4.02
N GLY A 223 11.54 22.96 3.03
CA GLY A 223 13.01 22.86 2.97
C GLY A 223 13.55 21.48 2.56
N LEU A 224 12.70 20.59 2.05
CA LEU A 224 13.05 19.22 1.64
C LEU A 224 13.49 19.11 0.18
N ALA A 225 13.35 20.18 -0.61
CA ALA A 225 13.73 20.22 -2.01
C ALA A 225 14.21 21.61 -2.41
N ASP A 226 15.01 21.69 -3.48
CA ASP A 226 15.56 22.95 -3.98
C ASP A 226 14.46 23.87 -4.55
N SER A 227 14.52 25.15 -4.17
CA SER A 227 13.68 26.22 -4.69
C SER A 227 13.72 26.35 -6.21
N GLY A 228 14.85 26.03 -6.85
CA GLY A 228 15.04 26.05 -8.30
C GLY A 228 14.10 25.14 -9.08
N LEU A 229 13.54 24.11 -8.43
CA LEU A 229 12.61 23.18 -9.10
C LEU A 229 11.29 23.84 -9.52
N THR A 230 10.93 24.94 -8.89
CA THR A 230 9.66 25.63 -9.12
C THR A 230 9.73 26.74 -10.17
N THR A 231 10.93 27.09 -10.67
CA THR A 231 11.10 28.15 -11.67
C THR A 231 10.48 27.76 -13.01
N PRO A 232 9.82 28.67 -13.75
CA PRO A 232 9.27 28.34 -15.06
C PRO A 232 10.34 27.74 -15.99
N SER A 233 9.97 26.72 -16.77
CA SER A 233 10.88 26.19 -17.79
C SER A 233 11.11 27.20 -18.90
N PRO A 234 12.28 27.18 -19.55
CA PRO A 234 12.51 27.95 -20.75
C PRO A 234 11.45 27.61 -21.81
N ARG A 235 10.93 28.64 -22.49
CA ARG A 235 10.00 28.45 -23.61
C ARG A 235 10.77 27.81 -24.76
N ARG A 236 10.52 26.54 -25.03
CA ARG A 236 10.99 25.89 -26.27
C ARG A 236 9.90 26.04 -27.30
N THR A 237 10.25 26.47 -28.51
CA THR A 237 9.30 26.36 -29.61
C THR A 237 9.06 24.86 -29.91
N PRO A 238 7.90 24.47 -30.42
CA PRO A 238 7.66 23.09 -30.85
C PRO A 238 8.75 22.59 -31.80
N GLU A 239 9.29 23.49 -32.63
CA GLU A 239 10.37 23.18 -33.55
C GLU A 239 11.71 22.91 -32.84
N ASP A 240 12.04 23.64 -31.77
CA ASP A 240 13.26 23.41 -30.97
C ASP A 240 13.24 22.05 -30.25
N ARG A 241 12.07 21.65 -29.72
CA ARG A 241 11.89 20.34 -29.06
C ARG A 241 12.06 19.21 -30.06
N LEU A 242 11.44 19.31 -31.23
CA LEU A 242 11.55 18.31 -32.29
C LEU A 242 12.98 18.24 -32.85
N MET A 243 13.64 19.38 -33.02
CA MET A 243 15.04 19.45 -33.44
C MET A 243 15.96 18.76 -32.42
N THR A 244 15.75 18.96 -31.12
CA THR A 244 16.51 18.29 -30.05
C THR A 244 16.29 16.78 -30.08
N LEU A 245 15.05 16.32 -30.24
CA LEU A 245 14.71 14.88 -30.28
C LEU A 245 15.32 14.19 -31.50
N VAL A 246 15.17 14.78 -32.68
CA VAL A 246 15.73 14.26 -33.93
C VAL A 246 17.25 14.18 -33.87
N THR A 247 17.89 15.23 -33.32
CA THR A 247 19.34 15.27 -33.11
C THR A 247 19.80 14.22 -32.11
N GLY A 248 19.08 14.02 -31.01
CA GLY A 248 19.38 12.98 -30.02
C GLY A 248 19.31 11.57 -30.60
N ILE A 249 18.28 11.28 -31.40
CA ILE A 249 18.13 9.97 -32.07
C ILE A 249 19.27 9.74 -33.07
N ALA A 250 19.60 10.75 -33.89
CA ALA A 250 20.67 10.68 -34.88
C ALA A 250 22.06 10.53 -34.23
N ASN A 251 22.34 11.25 -33.14
CA ASN A 251 23.61 11.15 -32.43
C ASN A 251 23.76 9.80 -31.71
N ALA A 252 22.67 9.22 -31.20
CA ALA A 252 22.70 7.91 -30.55
C ALA A 252 22.91 6.76 -31.53
N ASN A 253 22.48 6.92 -32.79
CA ASN A 253 22.59 5.89 -33.84
C ASN A 253 22.91 6.57 -35.19
N PRO A 254 24.19 6.81 -35.51
CA PRO A 254 24.61 7.53 -36.72
C PRO A 254 24.20 6.85 -38.04
N ASP A 255 24.01 5.53 -38.02
CA ASP A 255 23.72 4.72 -39.21
C ASP A 255 22.22 4.69 -39.58
N LEU A 256 21.34 5.26 -38.75
CA LEU A 256 19.91 5.27 -39.05
C LEU A 256 19.59 6.14 -40.27
N THR A 257 18.79 5.60 -41.17
CA THR A 257 18.23 6.36 -42.28
C THR A 257 17.21 7.39 -41.77
N LEU A 258 17.03 8.47 -42.54
CA LEU A 258 16.03 9.50 -42.23
C LEU A 258 14.60 8.95 -42.10
N ARG A 259 14.32 7.81 -42.76
CA ARG A 259 13.01 7.14 -42.67
C ARG A 259 12.86 6.35 -41.37
N GLU A 260 13.92 5.74 -40.87
CA GLU A 260 13.90 5.00 -39.60
C GLU A 260 13.76 5.97 -38.41
N ILE A 261 14.46 7.11 -38.45
CA ILE A 261 14.28 8.18 -37.45
C ILE A 261 12.82 8.67 -37.44
N ALA A 262 12.20 8.82 -38.62
CA ALA A 262 10.78 9.18 -38.73
C ALA A 262 9.85 8.15 -38.08
N ILE A 263 10.08 6.84 -38.33
CA ILE A 263 9.30 5.75 -37.74
C ILE A 263 9.45 5.73 -36.21
N GLN A 264 10.65 6.01 -35.70
CA GLN A 264 10.90 6.07 -34.27
C GLN A 264 10.15 7.23 -33.59
N LEU A 265 10.09 8.41 -34.23
CA LEU A 265 9.30 9.54 -33.74
C LEU A 265 7.79 9.24 -33.74
N GLU A 266 7.30 8.52 -34.76
CA GLU A 266 5.91 8.04 -34.80
C GLU A 266 5.61 7.06 -33.66
N ALA A 267 6.53 6.12 -33.39
CA ALA A 267 6.43 5.16 -32.29
C ALA A 267 6.45 5.84 -30.91
N MET A 268 7.16 6.97 -30.78
CA MET A 268 7.14 7.83 -29.59
C MET A 268 5.89 8.73 -29.49
N HIS A 269 4.96 8.62 -30.45
CA HIS A 269 3.76 9.44 -30.58
C HIS A 269 4.03 10.95 -30.75
N GLU A 270 5.21 11.33 -31.25
CA GLU A 270 5.56 12.72 -31.51
C GLU A 270 4.93 13.23 -32.81
N ARG A 271 4.43 14.47 -32.79
CA ARG A 271 3.79 15.12 -33.94
C ARG A 271 4.78 16.02 -34.66
N THR A 272 4.61 16.21 -35.97
CA THR A 272 5.42 17.18 -36.73
C THR A 272 5.20 18.61 -36.23
N SER A 273 6.06 19.55 -36.62
CA SER A 273 5.91 20.97 -36.29
C SER A 273 4.58 21.58 -36.79
N ARG A 274 3.92 20.93 -37.75
CA ARG A 274 2.60 21.29 -38.28
C ARG A 274 1.45 20.41 -37.73
N GLY A 275 1.73 19.56 -36.74
CA GLY A 275 0.72 18.74 -36.05
C GLY A 275 0.35 17.41 -36.73
N ALA A 276 1.03 17.01 -37.80
CA ALA A 276 0.75 15.73 -38.47
C ALA A 276 1.27 14.55 -37.65
N SER A 277 0.55 13.42 -37.70
CA SER A 277 0.92 12.17 -37.02
C SER A 277 1.93 11.32 -37.80
N ARG A 278 2.04 11.51 -39.12
CA ARG A 278 3.03 10.84 -39.97
C ARG A 278 4.20 11.77 -40.28
N TRP A 279 5.40 11.21 -40.27
CA TRP A 279 6.65 11.91 -40.52
C TRP A 279 7.19 11.59 -41.92
N ALA A 280 7.43 12.65 -42.70
CA ALA A 280 8.17 12.54 -43.95
C ALA A 280 9.68 12.59 -43.67
N ALA A 281 10.48 11.82 -44.42
CA ALA A 281 11.94 11.85 -44.30
C ALA A 281 12.53 13.26 -44.58
N SER A 282 11.87 14.05 -45.44
CA SER A 282 12.22 15.45 -45.70
C SER A 282 12.03 16.36 -44.47
N SER A 283 11.01 16.10 -43.65
CA SER A 283 10.77 16.84 -42.40
C SER A 283 11.85 16.57 -41.36
N VAL A 284 12.30 15.30 -41.25
CA VAL A 284 13.43 14.90 -40.38
C VAL A 284 14.72 15.56 -40.87
N LYS A 285 14.99 15.49 -42.18
CA LYS A 285 16.14 16.13 -42.82
C LYS A 285 16.20 17.63 -42.53
N ASN A 286 15.08 18.34 -42.71
CA ASN A 286 15.01 19.78 -42.47
C ASN A 286 15.31 20.16 -41.01
N LEU A 287 14.95 19.32 -40.05
CA LEU A 287 15.27 19.54 -38.64
C LEU A 287 16.76 19.26 -38.34
N LEU A 288 17.33 18.20 -38.91
CA LEU A 288 18.77 17.91 -38.79
C LEU A 288 19.63 18.99 -39.45
N ASP A 289 19.25 19.48 -40.63
CA ASP A 289 19.98 20.53 -41.34
C ASP A 289 19.96 21.86 -40.57
N ARG A 290 18.85 22.17 -39.88
CA ARG A 290 18.79 23.32 -38.96
C ARG A 290 19.59 23.09 -37.68
N ALA A 291 19.56 21.89 -37.12
CA ALA A 291 20.36 21.53 -35.96
C ALA A 291 21.86 21.66 -36.25
N ARG A 292 22.32 21.24 -37.44
CA ARG A 292 23.71 21.44 -37.91
C ARG A 292 24.07 22.92 -38.02
N LYS A 293 23.18 23.76 -38.59
CA LYS A 293 23.39 25.22 -38.69
C LYS A 293 23.52 25.90 -37.32
N LEU A 294 22.88 25.34 -36.29
CA LEU A 294 22.95 25.82 -34.91
C LEU A 294 24.06 25.16 -34.08
N GLY A 295 24.90 24.31 -34.70
CA GLY A 295 26.03 23.65 -34.02
C GLY A 295 25.62 22.54 -33.04
N LEU A 296 24.40 22.00 -33.15
CA LEU A 296 23.85 21.00 -32.22
C LEU A 296 24.14 19.55 -32.64
N VAL A 297 24.69 19.34 -33.83
CA VAL A 297 25.06 18.02 -34.39
C VAL A 297 26.55 18.06 -34.72
N PHE A 298 27.33 17.17 -34.13
CA PHE A 298 28.74 16.97 -34.54
C PHE A 298 28.77 16.09 -35.78
N SER A 299 29.60 16.48 -36.75
CA SER A 299 29.80 15.72 -38.00
C SER A 299 30.55 14.42 -37.74
#